data_AF-A0A522R339-F1
#
_entry.id   AF-A0A522R339-F1
#
_cell.length_a   1.000
_cell.length_b   1.000
_cell.length_c   1.000
_cell.angle_alpha   90.00
_cell.angle_beta   90.00
_cell.angle_gamma   90.00
#
_symmetry.space_group_name_H-M   'P 1'
#
loop_
_entity.id
_entity.type
_entity.pdbx_description
1 polymer ?
#
loop_
_entity_poly.entity_id
_entity_poly.type
_entity_poly.pdbx_seq_one_letter_code
_entity_poly.pdbx_strand_id
1 'polypeptide(L)'
;FGRDPRVLGRSLHIDGQTFEVIGVGPHDFTGTERGTVTDIFLPLNMNRLATEARFNWHRVFLMLKPGVDASTALEPLRQHLNAVNHAFEADCATCFRGETRASIDRYLHQTLVFSPGGAGISDLQKGYRRSLGILGLLAALVLLIACVNVANMMAAQAAARAQEMALRISIGAGRRRLVQLILAQSALLAILASLLGTFFAAWSAPFVLSRVNPPDDPARLALTADWRVLLFGLGLIILVVLSLGLLPALRASAVRPAVALKGGKDPHAPRRLLRGAVAVQVAFCFLVLFLSALFVASFQRLQSRPLGFSTDRLLLLETVAGKGQLPVVWNQTAEALRAAPGVDSVAISGWPLLGRIRINSDVSINGAPPSPTPAWFLNVSPDWLSTMKIPLVSGRDFHPGDTSPGAAIVSETFVKTYFPGQNPIGRTFARGSNQPLNTIVGVTRDVPYDDLRQSSRPVFYVPFDEVNGNAVPQSVGFATFVIHTETQNPLALANSLRQLIAQRHNGLRVSNVTTQRELVRDQTIRERLIAMLAAFFA
;
A
#
# COMPACT_ATOMS: atom_id res chain seq x y z
N PHE A 1 23.99 2.05 -13.71
CA PHE A 1 25.31 2.03 -14.38
C PHE A 1 25.42 2.89 -15.67
N GLY A 2 24.41 3.69 -16.06
CA GLY A 2 24.58 4.66 -17.16
C GLY A 2 24.98 4.07 -18.52
N ARG A 3 24.63 2.80 -18.80
CA ARG A 3 25.09 2.02 -19.97
C ARG A 3 26.62 1.85 -20.07
N ASP A 4 27.37 1.93 -18.96
CA ASP A 4 28.81 1.65 -18.94
C ASP A 4 29.07 0.18 -19.35
N PRO A 5 29.73 -0.07 -20.50
CA PRO A 5 29.99 -1.43 -20.96
C PRO A 5 31.01 -2.16 -20.07
N ARG A 6 31.76 -1.44 -19.23
CA ARG A 6 32.77 -2.00 -18.31
C ARG A 6 32.18 -2.40 -16.96
N VAL A 7 30.85 -2.45 -16.83
CA VAL A 7 30.20 -2.86 -15.58
C VAL A 7 30.28 -4.37 -15.37
N LEU A 8 30.25 -5.16 -16.45
CA LEU A 8 30.36 -6.62 -16.37
C LEU A 8 31.76 -6.99 -15.86
N GLY A 9 31.82 -7.97 -14.96
CA GLY A 9 33.07 -8.38 -14.32
C GLY A 9 33.52 -7.50 -13.16
N ARG A 10 32.83 -6.38 -12.87
CA ARG A 10 33.14 -5.60 -11.66
C ARG A 10 32.66 -6.32 -10.42
N SER A 11 33.43 -6.17 -9.35
CA SER A 11 33.10 -6.71 -8.04
C SER A 11 32.22 -5.75 -7.25
N LEU A 12 31.18 -6.30 -6.63
CA LEU A 12 30.28 -5.65 -5.68
C LEU A 12 30.45 -6.34 -4.32
N HIS A 13 30.61 -5.58 -3.24
CA HIS A 13 30.78 -6.14 -1.91
C HIS A 13 29.50 -5.97 -1.10
N ILE A 14 28.84 -7.07 -0.73
CA ILE A 14 27.63 -7.11 0.10
C ILE A 14 27.91 -8.04 1.28
N ASP A 15 27.65 -7.59 2.51
CA ASP A 15 27.76 -8.41 3.74
C ASP A 15 29.08 -9.18 3.91
N GLY A 16 30.19 -8.58 3.44
CA GLY A 16 31.52 -9.18 3.53
C GLY A 16 31.78 -10.29 2.51
N GLN A 17 30.86 -10.48 1.55
CA GLN A 17 31.03 -11.33 0.38
C GLN A 17 31.24 -10.47 -0.86
N THR A 18 32.08 -10.98 -1.77
CA THR A 18 32.36 -10.34 -3.05
C THR A 18 31.55 -11.05 -4.13
N PHE A 19 30.69 -10.29 -4.79
CA PHE A 19 29.88 -10.73 -5.93
C PHE A 19 30.40 -10.11 -7.21
N GLU A 20 30.34 -10.83 -8.31
CA GLU A 20 30.66 -10.32 -9.64
C GLU A 20 29.38 -9.91 -10.37
N VAL A 21 29.40 -8.75 -11.03
CA VAL A 21 28.29 -8.34 -11.91
C VAL A 21 28.35 -9.14 -13.21
N ILE A 22 27.50 -10.15 -13.33
CA ILE A 22 27.38 -11.01 -14.53
C ILE A 22 26.35 -10.50 -15.54
N GLY A 23 25.54 -9.52 -15.18
CA GLY A 23 24.48 -8.98 -16.03
C GLY A 23 23.84 -7.73 -15.46
N VAL A 24 23.25 -6.92 -16.34
CA VAL A 24 22.46 -5.73 -15.97
C VAL A 24 21.10 -5.86 -16.64
N GLY A 25 20.04 -5.84 -15.82
CA GLY A 25 18.66 -5.91 -16.30
C GLY A 25 18.22 -4.63 -17.02
N PRO A 26 17.10 -4.68 -17.76
CA PRO A 26 16.48 -3.48 -18.34
C PRO A 26 16.17 -2.45 -17.25
N HIS A 27 16.29 -1.16 -17.57
CA HIS A 27 16.01 -0.07 -16.63
C HIS A 27 14.60 -0.12 -16.02
N ASP A 28 13.63 -0.58 -16.82
CA ASP A 28 12.22 -0.62 -16.45
C ASP A 28 11.83 -1.91 -15.71
N PHE A 29 12.77 -2.86 -15.56
CA PHE A 29 12.55 -4.06 -14.77
C PHE A 29 12.89 -3.79 -13.30
N THR A 30 11.85 -3.69 -12.47
CA THR A 30 11.99 -3.40 -11.03
C THR A 30 11.92 -4.64 -10.13
N GLY A 31 11.85 -5.83 -10.73
CA GLY A 31 11.68 -7.10 -10.03
C GLY A 31 10.33 -7.76 -10.30
N THR A 32 10.04 -8.79 -9.52
CA THR A 32 8.85 -9.65 -9.69
C THR A 32 7.66 -9.21 -8.84
N GLU A 33 7.82 -8.15 -8.04
CA GLU A 33 6.81 -7.59 -7.15
C GLU A 33 6.50 -6.14 -7.55
N ARG A 34 5.25 -5.86 -7.93
CA ARG A 34 4.87 -4.47 -8.26
C ARG A 34 4.82 -3.63 -7.01
N GLY A 35 5.47 -2.47 -7.09
CA GLY A 35 5.52 -1.46 -6.04
C GLY A 35 6.73 -1.52 -5.14
N THR A 36 7.62 -2.50 -5.35
CA THR A 36 8.93 -2.59 -4.72
C THR A 36 10.01 -2.54 -5.79
N VAL A 37 11.09 -1.80 -5.55
CA VAL A 37 12.24 -1.79 -6.46
C VAL A 37 13.31 -2.74 -5.94
N THR A 38 13.73 -3.68 -6.79
CA THR A 38 14.88 -4.56 -6.52
C THR A 38 16.03 -4.18 -7.44
N ASP A 39 17.13 -3.68 -6.86
CA ASP A 39 18.31 -3.27 -7.63
C ASP A 39 19.31 -4.41 -7.89
N ILE A 40 19.30 -5.45 -7.05
CA ILE A 40 20.28 -6.55 -7.09
C ILE A 40 19.53 -7.88 -7.08
N PHE A 41 19.82 -8.73 -8.06
CA PHE A 41 19.30 -10.10 -8.15
C PHE A 41 20.47 -11.08 -7.97
N LEU A 42 20.35 -11.96 -6.97
CA LEU A 42 21.35 -12.98 -6.66
C LEU A 42 20.75 -14.38 -6.91
N PRO A 43 21.54 -15.33 -7.42
CA PRO A 43 21.15 -16.74 -7.46
C PRO A 43 20.74 -17.24 -6.08
N LEU A 44 19.67 -18.05 -6.00
CA LEU A 44 19.10 -18.50 -4.72
C LEU A 44 20.13 -19.25 -3.85
N ASN A 45 20.99 -20.05 -4.48
CA ASN A 45 22.07 -20.79 -3.81
C ASN A 45 23.17 -19.89 -3.22
N MET A 46 23.26 -18.63 -3.64
CA MET A 46 24.18 -17.63 -3.08
C MET A 46 23.54 -16.84 -1.94
N ASN A 47 22.22 -16.98 -1.73
CA ASN A 47 21.54 -16.37 -0.60
C ASN A 47 21.65 -17.30 0.63
N ARG A 48 22.43 -16.88 1.62
CA ARG A 48 22.62 -17.65 2.86
C ARG A 48 21.31 -17.93 3.59
N LEU A 49 20.39 -16.96 3.66
CA LEU A 49 19.09 -17.16 4.32
C LEU A 49 18.26 -18.22 3.62
N ALA A 50 18.30 -18.25 2.28
CA ALA A 50 17.53 -19.21 1.49
C ALA A 50 18.11 -20.63 1.48
N THR A 51 19.35 -20.81 1.95
CA THR A 51 20.04 -22.11 2.00
C THR A 51 20.07 -22.72 3.41
N GLU A 52 19.54 -22.00 4.41
CA GLU A 52 19.39 -22.53 5.76
C GLU A 52 18.25 -23.54 5.83
N ALA A 53 18.51 -24.70 6.47
CA ALA A 53 17.53 -25.80 6.57
C ALA A 53 16.20 -25.43 7.26
N ARG A 54 16.16 -24.31 7.99
CA ARG A 54 14.96 -23.78 8.66
C ARG A 54 14.10 -22.89 7.77
N PHE A 55 14.61 -22.47 6.61
CA PHE A 55 13.90 -21.56 5.72
C PHE A 55 13.01 -22.37 4.77
N ASN A 56 11.70 -22.20 4.90
CA ASN A 56 10.70 -22.97 4.16
C ASN A 56 9.77 -22.09 3.30
N TRP A 57 9.95 -20.75 3.32
CA TRP A 57 9.12 -19.84 2.55
C TRP A 57 9.79 -19.47 1.24
N HIS A 58 9.26 -19.99 0.13
CA HIS A 58 9.66 -19.56 -1.21
C HIS A 58 8.47 -19.14 -2.07
N ARG A 59 8.72 -18.22 -3.00
CA ARG A 59 7.78 -17.90 -4.09
C ARG A 59 8.30 -18.54 -5.37
N VAL A 60 7.46 -19.35 -5.99
CA VAL A 60 7.80 -20.05 -7.24
C VAL A 60 7.05 -19.40 -8.38
N PHE A 61 7.79 -18.95 -9.40
CA PHE A 61 7.22 -18.44 -10.64
C PHE A 61 7.22 -19.55 -11.69
N LEU A 62 6.06 -19.77 -12.31
CA LEU A 62 5.87 -20.77 -13.34
C LEU A 62 5.59 -20.07 -14.66
N MET A 63 6.31 -20.45 -15.72
CA MET A 63 6.08 -19.95 -17.07
C MET A 63 5.52 -21.09 -17.92
N LEU A 64 4.29 -20.94 -18.39
CA LEU A 64 3.68 -21.90 -19.31
C LEU A 64 4.41 -21.83 -20.67
N LYS A 65 4.59 -22.99 -21.29
CA LYS A 65 5.14 -23.05 -22.66
C LYS A 65 4.21 -22.30 -23.63
N PRO A 66 4.75 -21.66 -24.68
CA PRO A 66 3.94 -21.04 -25.72
C PRO A 66 2.92 -22.04 -26.29
N GLY A 67 1.67 -21.60 -26.47
CA GLY A 67 0.59 -22.43 -27.03
C GLY A 67 -0.18 -23.28 -26.01
N VAL A 68 0.23 -23.32 -24.73
CA VAL A 68 -0.54 -23.98 -23.67
C VAL A 68 -1.66 -23.05 -23.19
N ASP A 69 -2.91 -23.53 -23.23
CA ASP A 69 -4.03 -22.80 -22.63
C ASP A 69 -4.00 -22.92 -21.11
N ALA A 70 -3.83 -21.78 -20.44
CA ALA A 70 -3.82 -21.70 -18.98
C ALA A 70 -5.14 -22.19 -18.36
N SER A 71 -6.28 -21.98 -19.05
CA SER A 71 -7.59 -22.34 -18.48
C SER A 71 -7.76 -23.86 -18.28
N THR A 72 -7.07 -24.66 -19.12
CA THR A 72 -7.13 -26.12 -19.09
C THR A 72 -5.93 -26.75 -18.39
N ALA A 73 -4.75 -26.13 -18.45
CA ALA A 73 -3.52 -26.69 -17.90
C ALA A 73 -3.30 -26.41 -16.39
N LEU A 74 -3.90 -25.34 -15.85
CA LEU A 74 -3.60 -24.91 -14.48
C LEU A 74 -4.12 -25.89 -13.42
N GLU A 75 -5.32 -26.42 -13.56
CA GLU A 75 -5.89 -27.29 -12.51
C GLU A 75 -5.15 -28.64 -12.39
N PRO A 76 -4.84 -29.36 -13.48
CA PRO A 76 -3.99 -30.55 -13.42
C PRO A 76 -2.59 -30.25 -12.87
N LEU A 77 -1.99 -29.11 -13.26
CA LEU A 77 -0.69 -28.69 -12.74
C LEU A 77 -0.75 -28.41 -11.24
N ARG A 78 -1.82 -27.76 -10.77
CA ARG A 78 -2.05 -27.48 -9.34
C ARG A 78 -2.16 -28.77 -8.54
N GLN A 79 -2.91 -29.74 -9.05
CA GLN A 79 -3.06 -31.06 -8.42
C GLN A 79 -1.71 -31.80 -8.36
N HIS A 80 -0.95 -31.80 -9.45
CA HIS A 80 0.37 -32.43 -9.50
C HIS A 80 1.35 -31.75 -8.52
N LEU A 81 1.46 -30.43 -8.53
CA LEU A 81 2.33 -29.71 -7.61
C LEU A 81 1.88 -29.84 -6.15
N ASN A 82 0.57 -29.88 -5.87
CA ASN A 82 0.05 -30.14 -4.52
C ASN A 82 0.46 -31.54 -4.05
N ALA A 83 0.34 -32.56 -4.91
CA ALA A 83 0.75 -33.92 -4.58
C ALA A 83 2.27 -34.00 -4.33
N VAL A 84 3.09 -33.32 -5.15
CA VAL A 84 4.55 -33.24 -4.95
C VAL A 84 4.89 -32.53 -3.65
N ASN A 85 4.25 -31.40 -3.36
CA ASN A 85 4.46 -30.65 -2.12
C ASN A 85 4.08 -31.51 -0.91
N HIS A 86 2.89 -32.12 -0.94
CA HIS A 86 2.43 -33.03 0.12
C HIS A 86 3.38 -34.22 0.32
N ALA A 87 3.86 -34.85 -0.75
CA ALA A 87 4.80 -35.97 -0.66
C ALA A 87 6.14 -35.52 -0.06
N PHE A 88 6.69 -34.40 -0.52
CA PHE A 88 7.91 -33.83 0.02
C PHE A 88 7.79 -33.49 1.51
N GLU A 89 6.67 -32.89 1.90
CA GLU A 89 6.40 -32.54 3.30
C GLU A 89 6.26 -33.80 4.16
N ALA A 90 5.49 -34.80 3.70
CA ALA A 90 5.32 -36.07 4.40
C ALA A 90 6.63 -36.85 4.58
N ASP A 91 7.53 -36.82 3.58
CA ASP A 91 8.84 -37.48 3.63
C ASP A 91 9.89 -36.69 4.42
N CYS A 92 9.61 -35.43 4.74
CA CYS A 92 10.55 -34.57 5.45
C CYS A 92 10.63 -34.94 6.94
N ALA A 93 11.54 -35.86 7.26
CA ALA A 93 11.81 -36.35 8.63
C ALA A 93 12.24 -35.27 9.64
N THR A 94 12.62 -34.08 9.17
CA THR A 94 13.00 -32.93 10.01
C THR A 94 11.91 -31.86 10.11
N CYS A 95 10.95 -31.81 9.19
CA CYS A 95 9.96 -30.73 9.11
C CYS A 95 8.95 -30.75 10.27
N PHE A 96 8.73 -31.90 10.89
CA PHE A 96 7.72 -32.08 11.94
C PHE A 96 8.29 -32.49 13.30
N ARG A 97 9.61 -32.39 13.50
CA ARG A 97 10.22 -32.73 14.79
C ARG A 97 9.71 -31.78 15.87
N GLY A 98 8.99 -32.34 16.86
CA GLY A 98 8.38 -31.57 17.95
C GLY A 98 6.98 -31.06 17.66
N GLU A 99 6.44 -31.24 16.45
CA GLU A 99 5.10 -30.78 16.08
C GLU A 99 4.00 -31.78 16.50
N THR A 100 2.84 -31.26 16.90
CA THR A 100 1.67 -32.09 17.22
C THR A 100 1.02 -32.65 15.97
N ARG A 101 0.37 -33.82 16.05
CA ARG A 101 -0.38 -34.43 14.94
C ARG A 101 -1.37 -33.47 14.26
N ALA A 102 -2.03 -32.60 15.01
CA ALA A 102 -2.96 -31.60 14.46
C ALA A 102 -2.24 -30.45 13.69
N SER A 103 -1.02 -30.09 14.09
CA SER A 103 -0.19 -29.09 13.38
C SER A 103 0.33 -29.67 12.06
N ILE A 104 0.81 -30.92 12.11
CA ILE A 104 1.23 -31.70 10.94
C ILE A 104 0.04 -31.83 9.97
N ASP A 105 -1.13 -32.23 10.46
CA ASP A 105 -2.34 -32.37 9.65
C ASP A 105 -2.73 -31.06 8.97
N ARG A 106 -2.72 -29.94 9.71
CA ARG A 106 -2.99 -28.61 9.15
C ARG A 106 -1.99 -28.22 8.06
N TYR A 107 -0.71 -28.54 8.25
CA TYR A 107 0.35 -28.24 7.30
C TYR A 107 0.18 -29.07 6.02
N LEU A 108 -0.06 -30.37 6.16
CA LEU A 108 -0.31 -31.28 5.03
C LEU A 108 -1.60 -30.96 4.25
N HIS A 109 -2.60 -30.33 4.91
CA HIS A 109 -3.83 -29.87 4.25
C HIS A 109 -3.72 -28.48 3.60
N GLN A 110 -2.55 -27.85 3.60
CA GLN A 110 -2.36 -26.60 2.86
C GLN A 110 -2.50 -26.83 1.36
N THR A 111 -3.12 -25.87 0.67
CA THR A 111 -3.32 -25.95 -0.77
C THR A 111 -2.52 -24.87 -1.49
N LEU A 112 -1.84 -25.25 -2.57
CA LEU A 112 -1.20 -24.31 -3.46
C LEU A 112 -2.26 -23.48 -4.18
N VAL A 113 -2.05 -22.16 -4.14
CA VAL A 113 -2.89 -21.18 -4.83
C VAL A 113 -2.09 -20.59 -5.98
N PHE A 114 -2.59 -20.73 -7.21
CA PHE A 114 -2.03 -20.05 -8.36
C PHE A 114 -2.56 -18.63 -8.48
N SER A 115 -1.65 -17.69 -8.70
CA SER A 115 -1.97 -16.30 -8.98
C SER A 115 -1.33 -15.88 -10.30
N PRO A 116 -2.02 -15.12 -11.18
CA PRO A 116 -1.44 -14.62 -12.41
C PRO A 116 -0.18 -13.78 -12.15
N GLY A 117 0.98 -14.28 -12.60
CA GLY A 117 2.28 -13.67 -12.34
C GLY A 117 2.80 -12.72 -13.43
N GLY A 118 2.14 -12.64 -14.60
CA GLY A 118 2.63 -11.84 -15.74
C GLY A 118 2.70 -10.33 -15.48
N ALA A 119 2.00 -9.86 -14.45
CA ALA A 119 2.08 -8.49 -13.96
C ALA A 119 3.03 -8.35 -12.76
N GLY A 120 3.68 -9.40 -12.30
CA GLY A 120 4.29 -9.47 -10.97
C GLY A 120 3.27 -9.80 -9.87
N ILE A 121 3.75 -10.31 -8.75
CA ILE A 121 2.92 -10.62 -7.58
C ILE A 121 2.77 -9.33 -6.77
N SER A 122 1.54 -8.84 -6.61
CA SER A 122 1.31 -7.65 -5.79
C SER A 122 -0.08 -7.64 -5.18
N ASP A 123 -0.13 -7.52 -3.86
CA ASP A 123 -1.37 -7.24 -3.15
C ASP A 123 -1.85 -5.80 -3.36
N LEU A 124 -1.06 -4.93 -4.02
CA LEU A 124 -1.50 -3.60 -4.39
C LEU A 124 -2.73 -3.66 -5.29
N GLN A 125 -2.83 -4.61 -6.23
CA GLN A 125 -4.02 -4.68 -7.08
C GLN A 125 -5.28 -5.01 -6.27
N LYS A 126 -5.19 -5.96 -5.32
CA LYS A 126 -6.31 -6.29 -4.41
C LYS A 126 -6.64 -5.12 -3.49
N GLY A 127 -5.62 -4.44 -2.96
CA GLY A 127 -5.75 -3.31 -2.05
C GLY A 127 -6.31 -2.05 -2.71
N TYR A 128 -5.92 -1.74 -3.95
CA TYR A 128 -6.27 -0.47 -4.61
C TYR A 128 -7.44 -0.58 -5.57
N ARG A 129 -7.89 -1.79 -5.98
CA ARG A 129 -9.00 -1.95 -6.94
C ARG A 129 -10.27 -1.21 -6.51
N ARG A 130 -10.68 -1.34 -5.25
CA ARG A 130 -11.89 -0.67 -4.74
C ARG A 130 -11.73 0.85 -4.76
N SER A 131 -10.59 1.35 -4.33
CA SER A 131 -10.24 2.77 -4.30
C SER A 131 -10.15 3.39 -5.70
N LEU A 132 -9.51 2.71 -6.65
CA LEU A 132 -9.45 3.13 -8.04
C LEU A 132 -10.84 3.10 -8.70
N GLY A 133 -11.68 2.13 -8.34
CA GLY A 133 -13.09 2.09 -8.77
C GLY A 133 -13.90 3.29 -8.27
N ILE A 134 -13.72 3.67 -7.00
CA ILE A 134 -14.35 4.88 -6.42
C ILE A 134 -13.84 6.14 -7.13
N LEU A 135 -12.54 6.25 -7.37
CA LEU A 135 -11.95 7.39 -8.07
C LEU A 135 -12.45 7.48 -9.52
N GLY A 136 -12.54 6.34 -10.22
CA GLY A 136 -13.11 6.26 -11.56
C GLY A 136 -14.59 6.67 -11.59
N LEU A 137 -15.38 6.26 -10.59
CA LEU A 137 -16.75 6.71 -10.42
C LEU A 137 -16.83 8.22 -10.22
N LEU A 138 -16.01 8.79 -9.34
CA LEU A 138 -15.97 10.23 -9.09
C LEU A 138 -15.57 11.01 -10.35
N ALA A 139 -14.56 10.55 -11.09
CA ALA A 139 -14.16 11.15 -12.36
C ALA A 139 -15.27 11.07 -13.42
N ALA A 140 -15.99 9.94 -13.50
CA ALA A 140 -17.13 9.80 -14.41
C ALA A 140 -18.29 10.74 -14.03
N LEU A 141 -18.53 10.94 -12.73
CA LEU A 141 -19.50 11.93 -12.25
C LEU A 141 -19.10 13.35 -12.70
N VAL A 142 -17.86 13.76 -12.45
CA VAL A 142 -17.35 15.09 -12.82
C VAL A 142 -17.45 15.32 -14.33
N LEU A 143 -17.09 14.32 -15.14
CA LEU A 143 -17.25 14.38 -16.59
C LEU A 143 -18.71 14.59 -16.98
N LEU A 144 -19.65 13.90 -16.33
CA LEU A 144 -21.08 14.04 -16.60
C LEU A 144 -21.57 15.46 -16.29
N ILE A 145 -21.13 16.06 -15.17
CA ILE A 145 -21.43 17.48 -14.85
C ILE A 145 -20.93 18.39 -15.95
N ALA A 146 -19.67 18.24 -16.36
CA ALA A 146 -19.08 19.06 -17.40
C ALA A 146 -19.86 18.94 -18.72
N CYS A 147 -20.23 17.72 -19.12
CA CYS A 147 -21.05 17.47 -20.31
C CYS A 147 -22.43 18.14 -20.21
N VAL A 148 -23.12 18.04 -19.08
CA VAL A 148 -24.43 18.69 -18.87
C VAL A 148 -24.29 20.21 -18.94
N ASN A 149 -23.25 20.79 -18.33
CA ASN A 149 -23.01 22.24 -18.35
C ASN A 149 -22.80 22.75 -19.78
N VAL A 150 -21.97 22.07 -20.56
CA VAL A 150 -21.70 22.44 -21.96
C VAL A 150 -22.95 22.23 -22.81
N ALA A 151 -23.70 21.15 -22.61
CA ALA A 151 -24.96 20.93 -23.31
C ALA A 151 -26.00 22.03 -23.01
N ASN A 152 -26.10 22.47 -21.76
CA ASN A 152 -26.96 23.59 -21.35
C ASN A 152 -26.53 24.90 -22.01
N MET A 153 -25.23 25.18 -22.06
CA MET A 153 -24.69 26.37 -22.73
C MET A 153 -24.95 26.34 -24.24
N MET A 154 -24.72 25.19 -24.90
CA MET A 154 -25.00 25.00 -26.32
C MET A 154 -26.49 25.11 -26.64
N ALA A 155 -27.36 24.59 -25.77
CA ALA A 155 -28.81 24.76 -25.91
C ALA A 155 -29.24 26.23 -25.80
N ALA A 156 -28.64 27.00 -24.88
CA ALA A 156 -28.87 28.44 -24.76
C ALA A 156 -28.37 29.22 -25.99
N GLN A 157 -27.18 28.89 -26.51
CA GLN A 157 -26.65 29.50 -27.74
C GLN A 157 -27.49 29.15 -28.98
N ALA A 158 -27.95 27.91 -29.09
CA ALA A 158 -28.83 27.48 -30.18
C ALA A 158 -30.18 28.21 -30.14
N ALA A 159 -30.72 28.46 -28.96
CA ALA A 159 -31.93 29.29 -28.79
C ALA A 159 -31.69 30.75 -29.22
N ALA A 160 -30.53 31.33 -28.89
CA ALA A 160 -30.17 32.69 -29.31
C ALA A 160 -29.96 32.81 -30.83
N ARG A 161 -29.43 31.76 -31.48
CA ARG A 161 -29.19 31.70 -32.94
C ARG A 161 -30.38 31.17 -33.74
N ALA A 162 -31.51 30.89 -33.09
CA ALA A 162 -32.67 30.26 -33.72
C ALA A 162 -33.27 31.11 -34.86
N GLN A 163 -33.28 32.43 -34.70
CA GLN A 163 -33.77 33.36 -35.74
C GLN A 163 -32.88 33.34 -36.98
N GLU A 164 -31.55 33.33 -36.81
CA GLU A 164 -30.59 33.28 -37.90
C GLU A 164 -30.70 31.94 -38.68
N MET A 165 -30.88 30.83 -37.97
CA MET A 165 -31.07 29.51 -38.59
C MET A 165 -32.40 29.40 -39.33
N ALA A 166 -33.49 29.96 -38.79
CA ALA A 166 -34.77 30.01 -39.47
C ALA A 166 -34.69 30.82 -40.77
N LEU A 167 -33.94 31.93 -40.76
CA LEU A 167 -33.68 32.75 -41.95
C LEU A 167 -32.88 31.95 -42.99
N ARG A 168 -31.77 31.30 -42.61
CA ARG A 168 -30.95 30.46 -43.54
C ARG A 168 -31.74 29.30 -44.18
N ILE A 169 -32.65 28.66 -43.42
CA ILE A 169 -33.52 27.61 -43.96
C ILE A 169 -34.52 28.19 -44.98
N SER A 170 -35.05 29.40 -44.74
CA SER A 170 -35.99 30.06 -45.67
C SER A 170 -35.35 30.46 -47.02
N ILE A 171 -34.03 30.69 -47.05
CA ILE A 171 -33.25 30.93 -48.27
C ILE A 171 -32.76 29.63 -48.95
N GLY A 172 -33.20 28.46 -48.48
CA GLY A 172 -32.93 27.17 -49.12
C GLY A 172 -31.70 26.40 -48.60
N ALA A 173 -31.10 26.79 -47.47
CA ALA A 173 -30.00 26.03 -46.91
C ALA A 173 -30.45 24.63 -46.44
N GLY A 174 -29.84 23.58 -47.00
CA GLY A 174 -30.17 22.19 -46.67
C GLY A 174 -29.88 21.83 -45.20
N ARG A 175 -30.82 21.15 -44.53
CA ARG A 175 -30.72 20.72 -43.12
C ARG A 175 -29.45 19.94 -42.79
N ARG A 176 -28.94 19.14 -43.75
CA ARG A 176 -27.67 18.41 -43.62
C ARG A 176 -26.46 19.33 -43.40
N ARG A 177 -26.41 20.48 -44.10
CA ARG A 177 -25.27 21.43 -44.04
C ARG A 177 -25.23 22.16 -42.68
N LEU A 178 -26.39 22.44 -42.11
CA LEU A 178 -26.53 23.00 -40.76
C LEU A 178 -26.09 22.01 -39.67
N VAL A 179 -26.50 20.75 -39.78
CA VAL A 179 -26.07 19.69 -38.85
C VAL A 179 -24.55 19.45 -38.94
N GLN A 180 -23.99 19.40 -40.16
CA GLN A 180 -22.54 19.27 -40.36
C GLN A 180 -21.75 20.41 -39.72
N LEU A 181 -22.24 21.66 -39.81
CA LEU A 181 -21.57 22.81 -39.22
C LEU A 181 -21.52 22.73 -37.68
N ILE A 182 -22.63 22.35 -37.05
CA ILE A 182 -22.71 22.22 -35.59
C ILE A 182 -21.84 21.06 -35.10
N LEU A 183 -21.84 19.94 -35.82
CA LEU A 183 -20.99 18.79 -35.52
C LEU A 183 -19.50 19.13 -35.70
N ALA A 184 -19.12 19.90 -36.73
CA ALA A 184 -17.75 20.33 -36.94
C ALA A 184 -17.26 21.27 -35.82
N GLN A 185 -18.09 22.23 -35.38
CA GLN A 185 -17.77 23.09 -34.23
C GLN A 185 -17.63 22.29 -32.93
N SER A 186 -18.51 21.32 -32.70
CA SER A 186 -18.45 20.45 -31.53
C SER A 186 -17.22 19.55 -31.55
N ALA A 187 -16.86 19.02 -32.72
CA ALA A 187 -15.67 18.20 -32.91
C ALA A 187 -14.39 19.01 -32.68
N LEU A 188 -14.30 20.24 -33.18
CA LEU A 188 -13.13 21.11 -32.96
C LEU A 188 -12.92 21.41 -31.46
N LEU A 189 -13.99 21.76 -30.74
CA LEU A 189 -13.94 21.98 -29.30
C LEU A 189 -13.52 20.72 -28.54
N ALA A 190 -14.05 19.56 -28.93
CA ALA A 190 -13.70 18.29 -28.30
C ALA A 190 -12.23 17.90 -28.53
N ILE A 191 -11.69 18.14 -29.73
CA ILE A 191 -10.27 17.90 -30.06
C ILE A 191 -9.38 18.81 -29.20
N LEU A 192 -9.67 20.12 -29.14
CA LEU A 192 -8.90 21.07 -28.33
C LEU A 192 -8.95 20.71 -26.83
N ALA A 193 -10.13 20.41 -26.31
CA ALA A 193 -10.30 19.98 -24.92
C ALA A 193 -9.52 18.69 -24.62
N SER A 194 -9.46 17.76 -25.58
CA SER A 194 -8.73 16.50 -25.43
C SER A 194 -7.22 16.68 -25.47
N LEU A 195 -6.71 17.57 -26.33
CA LEU A 195 -5.29 17.92 -26.35
C LEU A 195 -4.86 18.56 -25.02
N LEU A 196 -5.62 19.56 -24.55
CA LEU A 196 -5.39 20.21 -23.25
C LEU A 196 -5.48 19.20 -22.09
N GLY A 197 -6.49 18.34 -22.09
CA GLY A 197 -6.66 17.29 -21.08
C GLY A 197 -5.53 16.27 -21.09
N THR A 198 -5.03 15.89 -22.26
CA THR A 198 -3.91 14.95 -22.41
C THR A 198 -2.61 15.57 -21.89
N PHE A 199 -2.35 16.84 -22.21
CA PHE A 199 -1.20 17.56 -21.68
C PHE A 199 -1.27 17.71 -20.16
N PHE A 200 -2.45 18.09 -19.63
CA PHE A 200 -2.67 18.18 -18.20
C PHE A 200 -2.51 16.82 -17.50
N ALA A 201 -2.99 15.73 -18.09
CA ALA A 201 -2.80 14.38 -17.57
C ALA A 201 -1.31 13.99 -17.55
N ALA A 202 -0.58 14.25 -18.64
CA ALA A 202 0.84 13.97 -18.74
C ALA A 202 1.68 14.75 -17.71
N TRP A 203 1.25 15.97 -17.36
CA TRP A 203 1.91 16.79 -16.33
C TRP A 203 1.47 16.43 -14.90
N SER A 204 0.19 16.22 -14.66
CA SER A 204 -0.36 15.99 -13.31
C SER A 204 -0.08 14.58 -12.79
N ALA A 205 -0.03 13.58 -13.66
CA ALA A 205 0.20 12.20 -13.24
C ALA A 205 1.54 11.97 -12.53
N PRO A 206 2.71 12.44 -13.04
CA PRO A 206 3.97 12.35 -12.30
C PRO A 206 3.97 13.19 -11.02
N PHE A 207 3.29 14.35 -11.02
CA PHE A 207 3.15 15.17 -9.80
C PHE A 207 2.38 14.41 -8.71
N VAL A 208 1.24 13.80 -9.03
CA VAL A 208 0.47 13.00 -8.08
C VAL A 208 1.28 11.81 -7.58
N LEU A 209 1.97 11.08 -8.47
CA LEU A 209 2.86 9.98 -8.07
C LEU A 209 3.97 10.42 -7.12
N SER A 210 4.59 11.58 -7.37
CA SER A 210 5.66 12.10 -6.51
C SER A 210 5.20 12.40 -5.07
N ARG A 211 3.91 12.72 -4.87
CA ARG A 211 3.34 12.96 -3.54
C ARG A 211 2.94 11.68 -2.81
N VAL A 212 2.86 10.58 -3.56
CA VAL A 212 2.31 9.27 -3.17
C VAL A 212 3.42 8.29 -2.89
N ASN A 213 4.53 8.35 -3.64
CA ASN A 213 5.71 7.52 -3.43
C ASN A 213 6.52 8.01 -2.22
N PRO A 214 6.85 7.13 -1.26
CA PRO A 214 7.85 7.42 -0.24
C PRO A 214 9.21 7.72 -0.89
N PRO A 215 10.05 8.58 -0.28
CA PRO A 215 11.39 8.89 -0.80
C PRO A 215 12.30 7.65 -0.91
N ASP A 216 12.15 6.69 0.00
CA ASP A 216 13.09 5.56 0.17
C ASP A 216 12.70 4.30 -0.63
N ASP A 217 11.45 4.17 -1.10
CA ASP A 217 11.02 3.07 -1.97
C ASP A 217 9.93 3.56 -2.95
N PRO A 218 10.31 4.26 -4.02
CA PRO A 218 9.34 4.73 -4.99
C PRO A 218 8.77 3.54 -5.74
N ALA A 219 7.48 3.26 -5.51
CA ALA A 219 6.73 2.40 -6.43
C ALA A 219 6.82 3.04 -7.82
N ARG A 220 7.67 2.49 -8.68
CA ARG A 220 7.76 2.88 -10.10
C ARG A 220 6.53 2.34 -10.79
N LEU A 221 5.38 2.98 -10.56
CA LEU A 221 4.18 2.74 -11.35
C LEU A 221 4.45 3.31 -12.74
N ALA A 222 4.73 2.43 -13.69
CA ALA A 222 4.80 2.77 -15.10
C ALA A 222 3.40 3.23 -15.56
N LEU A 223 3.20 4.54 -15.64
CA LEU A 223 2.04 5.16 -16.25
C LEU A 223 2.29 5.34 -17.74
N THR A 224 2.55 4.25 -18.45
CA THR A 224 2.77 4.32 -19.89
C THR A 224 1.47 4.69 -20.58
N ALA A 225 1.55 5.69 -21.48
CA ALA A 225 0.46 6.04 -22.36
C ALA A 225 0.34 4.96 -23.45
N ASP A 226 -0.22 3.81 -23.07
CA ASP A 226 -0.40 2.69 -23.99
C ASP A 226 -1.58 2.94 -24.94
N TRP A 227 -1.64 2.16 -26.03
CA TRP A 227 -2.74 2.18 -27.00
C TRP A 227 -4.15 2.04 -26.34
N ARG A 228 -4.23 1.38 -25.18
CA ARG A 228 -5.47 1.24 -24.39
C ARG A 228 -5.97 2.59 -23.85
N VAL A 229 -5.06 3.44 -23.37
CA VAL A 229 -5.38 4.78 -22.88
C VAL A 229 -5.82 5.67 -24.04
N LEU A 230 -5.15 5.55 -25.19
CA LEU A 230 -5.54 6.26 -26.42
C LEU A 230 -6.94 5.86 -26.90
N LEU A 231 -7.26 4.57 -26.93
CA LEU A 231 -8.60 4.07 -27.28
C LEU A 231 -9.67 4.52 -26.29
N PHE A 232 -9.37 4.49 -24.99
CA PHE A 232 -10.28 4.99 -23.97
C PHE A 232 -10.54 6.49 -24.18
N GLY A 233 -9.49 7.29 -24.40
CA GLY A 233 -9.60 8.71 -24.71
C GLY A 233 -10.43 8.98 -25.96
N LEU A 234 -10.18 8.22 -27.04
CA LEU A 234 -10.96 8.32 -28.28
C LEU A 234 -12.44 8.01 -28.05
N GLY A 235 -12.74 6.94 -27.30
CA GLY A 235 -14.10 6.59 -26.91
C GLY A 235 -14.77 7.71 -26.10
N LEU A 236 -14.03 8.35 -25.19
CA LEU A 236 -14.51 9.48 -24.40
C LEU A 236 -14.84 10.69 -25.29
N ILE A 237 -14.00 11.00 -26.27
CA ILE A 237 -14.23 12.08 -27.25
C ILE A 237 -15.52 11.85 -28.02
N ILE A 238 -15.69 10.63 -28.55
CA ILE A 238 -16.89 10.26 -29.30
C ILE A 238 -18.13 10.41 -28.40
N LEU A 239 -18.07 9.90 -27.17
CA LEU A 239 -19.16 10.01 -26.21
C LEU A 239 -19.53 11.48 -25.91
N VAL A 240 -18.53 12.34 -25.69
CA VAL A 240 -18.73 13.77 -25.43
C VAL A 240 -19.30 14.48 -26.65
N VAL A 241 -18.75 14.26 -27.85
CA VAL A 241 -19.26 14.88 -29.09
C VAL A 241 -20.69 14.45 -29.39
N LEU A 242 -21.04 13.18 -29.19
CA LEU A 242 -22.40 12.69 -29.36
C LEU A 242 -23.35 13.31 -28.33
N SER A 243 -22.93 13.37 -27.06
CA SER A 243 -23.75 13.93 -25.97
C SER A 243 -23.98 15.43 -26.12
N LEU A 244 -22.95 16.18 -26.54
CA LEU A 244 -22.99 17.63 -26.71
C LEU A 244 -23.58 18.06 -28.06
N GLY A 245 -23.28 17.35 -29.14
CA GLY A 245 -23.60 17.77 -30.50
C GLY A 245 -24.94 17.24 -31.03
N LEU A 246 -25.35 16.05 -30.64
CA LEU A 246 -26.53 15.40 -31.22
C LEU A 246 -27.84 16.01 -30.72
N LEU A 247 -27.93 16.33 -29.43
CA LEU A 247 -29.13 16.89 -28.81
C LEU A 247 -29.50 18.29 -29.37
N PRO A 248 -28.56 19.26 -29.47
CA PRO A 248 -28.84 20.57 -30.07
C PRO A 248 -29.06 20.48 -31.58
N ALA A 249 -28.31 19.64 -32.29
CA ALA A 249 -28.45 19.48 -33.75
C ALA A 249 -29.82 18.91 -34.14
N LEU A 250 -30.31 17.90 -33.41
CA LEU A 250 -31.64 17.34 -33.61
C LEU A 250 -32.74 18.38 -33.30
N ARG A 251 -32.60 19.14 -32.21
CA ARG A 251 -33.55 20.21 -31.88
C ARG A 251 -33.55 21.35 -32.90
N ALA A 252 -32.39 21.77 -33.40
CA ALA A 252 -32.28 22.78 -34.44
C ALA A 252 -32.88 22.31 -35.78
N SER A 253 -32.75 21.02 -36.11
CA SER A 253 -33.32 20.44 -37.34
C SER A 253 -34.86 20.30 -37.32
N ALA A 254 -35.45 20.26 -36.12
CA ALA A 254 -36.89 20.11 -35.92
C ALA A 254 -37.67 21.45 -35.94
N VAL A 255 -36.98 22.60 -36.01
CA VAL A 255 -37.62 23.92 -36.06
C VAL A 255 -38.33 24.10 -37.40
N ARG A 256 -39.66 24.21 -37.36
CA ARG A 256 -40.49 24.54 -38.53
C ARG A 256 -40.48 26.07 -38.76
N PRO A 257 -40.02 26.58 -39.93
CA PRO A 257 -39.83 28.01 -40.18
C PRO A 257 -41.11 28.84 -39.98
N ALA A 258 -42.26 28.28 -40.36
CA ALA A 258 -43.55 28.96 -40.29
C ALA A 258 -44.03 29.30 -38.86
N VAL A 259 -43.49 28.63 -37.83
CA VAL A 259 -43.85 28.85 -36.42
C VAL A 259 -42.86 29.80 -35.73
N ALA A 260 -41.59 29.79 -36.13
CA ALA A 260 -40.56 30.67 -35.58
C ALA A 260 -40.77 32.15 -35.94
N LEU A 261 -41.33 32.43 -37.11
CA LEU A 261 -41.67 33.79 -37.58
C LEU A 261 -43.00 34.34 -37.01
N LYS A 262 -43.87 33.48 -36.44
CA LYS A 262 -45.19 33.87 -35.92
C LYS A 262 -45.26 34.06 -34.40
N GLY A 263 -44.14 33.95 -33.68
CA GLY A 263 -44.08 34.22 -32.23
C GLY A 263 -44.95 33.31 -31.34
N GLY A 264 -45.56 32.26 -31.89
CA GLY A 264 -46.61 31.49 -31.21
C GLY A 264 -46.25 30.04 -30.97
N LYS A 265 -45.76 29.72 -29.76
CA LYS A 265 -46.07 28.50 -29.00
C LYS A 265 -45.62 28.64 -27.54
N ASP A 266 -46.36 27.99 -26.64
CA ASP A 266 -46.33 28.11 -25.17
C ASP A 266 -44.96 28.48 -24.55
N PRO A 267 -44.86 29.59 -23.81
CA PRO A 267 -43.62 30.03 -23.14
C PRO A 267 -43.10 29.08 -22.05
N HIS A 268 -43.89 28.07 -21.64
CA HIS A 268 -43.63 27.28 -20.44
C HIS A 268 -42.98 25.89 -20.68
N ALA A 269 -43.21 25.23 -21.82
CA ALA A 269 -42.70 23.88 -22.09
C ALA A 269 -41.16 23.79 -22.23
N PRO A 270 -40.46 24.66 -22.99
CA PRO A 270 -38.99 24.62 -23.09
C PRO A 270 -38.30 25.09 -21.80
N ARG A 271 -38.94 25.98 -21.02
CA ARG A 271 -38.43 26.44 -19.71
C ARG A 271 -38.51 25.37 -18.62
N ARG A 272 -39.54 24.51 -18.61
CA ARG A 272 -39.66 23.42 -17.63
C ARG A 272 -38.56 22.37 -17.79
N LEU A 273 -38.23 22.00 -19.02
CA LEU A 273 -37.17 21.02 -19.30
C LEU A 273 -35.77 21.57 -18.97
N LEU A 274 -35.50 22.85 -19.28
CA LEU A 274 -34.27 23.52 -18.88
C LEU A 274 -34.17 23.65 -17.35
N ARG A 275 -35.27 24.02 -16.67
CA ARG A 275 -35.30 24.07 -15.20
C ARG A 275 -35.07 22.71 -14.56
N GLY A 276 -35.62 21.64 -15.14
CA GLY A 276 -35.36 20.26 -14.71
C GLY A 276 -33.89 19.87 -14.90
N ALA A 277 -33.29 20.19 -16.05
CA ALA A 277 -31.86 19.94 -16.30
C ALA A 277 -30.94 20.71 -15.35
N VAL A 278 -31.25 21.98 -15.07
CA VAL A 278 -30.53 22.80 -14.08
C VAL A 278 -30.70 22.24 -12.67
N ALA A 279 -31.91 21.79 -12.30
CA ALA A 279 -32.15 21.17 -11.00
C ALA A 279 -31.36 19.86 -10.83
N VAL A 280 -31.32 19.00 -11.86
CA VAL A 280 -30.51 17.78 -11.87
C VAL A 280 -29.02 18.11 -11.79
N GLN A 281 -28.54 19.11 -12.54
CA GLN A 281 -27.16 19.58 -12.49
C GLN A 281 -26.78 20.05 -11.09
N VAL A 282 -27.60 20.91 -10.48
CA VAL A 282 -27.36 21.42 -9.12
C VAL A 282 -27.37 20.27 -8.11
N ALA A 283 -28.35 19.35 -8.19
CA ALA A 283 -28.39 18.17 -7.33
C ALA A 283 -27.13 17.31 -7.46
N PHE A 284 -26.58 17.20 -8.66
CA PHE A 284 -25.37 16.44 -8.93
C PHE A 284 -24.10 17.15 -8.43
N CYS A 285 -24.01 18.47 -8.55
CA CYS A 285 -22.95 19.26 -7.90
C CYS A 285 -22.98 19.07 -6.39
N PHE A 286 -24.17 19.14 -5.77
CA PHE A 286 -24.35 18.85 -4.34
C PHE A 286 -23.90 17.42 -4.00
N LEU A 287 -24.23 16.43 -4.82
CA LEU A 287 -23.80 15.04 -4.62
C LEU A 287 -22.28 14.92 -4.64
N VAL A 288 -21.59 15.53 -5.60
CA VAL A 288 -20.12 15.48 -5.71
C VAL A 288 -19.45 16.20 -4.53
N LEU A 289 -19.94 17.38 -4.16
CA LEU A 289 -19.46 18.10 -2.98
C LEU A 289 -19.66 17.29 -1.70
N PHE A 290 -20.84 16.67 -1.54
CA PHE A 290 -21.15 15.84 -0.38
C PHE A 290 -20.25 14.60 -0.29
N LEU A 291 -20.08 13.86 -1.39
CA LEU A 291 -19.18 12.70 -1.44
C LEU A 291 -17.73 13.10 -1.15
N SER A 292 -17.26 14.21 -1.71
CA SER A 292 -15.90 14.69 -1.50
C SER A 292 -15.66 15.14 -0.06
N ALA A 293 -16.61 15.87 0.53
CA ALA A 293 -16.57 16.24 1.94
C ALA A 293 -16.55 15.00 2.85
N LEU A 294 -17.34 13.96 2.52
CA LEU A 294 -17.35 12.70 3.26
C LEU A 294 -16.00 11.96 3.16
N PHE A 295 -15.33 11.97 2.00
CA PHE A 295 -13.98 11.41 1.86
C PHE A 295 -12.95 12.17 2.69
N VAL A 296 -12.96 13.50 2.63
CA VAL A 296 -12.05 14.35 3.42
C VAL A 296 -12.29 14.13 4.91
N ALA A 297 -13.54 14.13 5.36
CA ALA A 297 -13.90 13.88 6.75
C ALA A 297 -13.50 12.47 7.22
N SER A 298 -13.71 11.45 6.37
CA SER A 298 -13.30 10.06 6.66
C SER A 298 -11.78 9.95 6.82
N PHE A 299 -11.03 10.59 5.93
CA PHE A 299 -9.57 10.64 6.02
C PHE A 299 -9.08 11.38 7.28
N GLN A 300 -9.68 12.52 7.61
CA GLN A 300 -9.36 13.25 8.84
C GLN A 300 -9.64 12.43 10.10
N ARG A 301 -10.73 11.65 10.13
CA ARG A 301 -11.01 10.72 11.24
C ARG A 301 -9.97 9.59 11.33
N LEU A 302 -9.52 9.05 10.18
CA LEU A 302 -8.49 8.02 10.17
C LEU A 302 -7.14 8.56 10.68
N GLN A 303 -6.78 9.80 10.32
CA GLN A 303 -5.55 10.44 10.77
C GLN A 303 -5.55 10.85 12.25
N SER A 304 -6.72 11.23 12.78
CA SER A 304 -6.87 11.66 14.18
C SER A 304 -7.16 10.51 15.16
N ARG A 305 -7.29 9.28 14.67
CA ARG A 305 -7.50 8.10 15.51
C ARG A 305 -6.30 7.94 16.46
N PRO A 306 -6.52 7.82 17.78
CA PRO A 306 -5.45 7.53 18.71
C PRO A 306 -4.78 6.22 18.36
N LEU A 307 -3.47 6.24 18.14
CA LEU A 307 -2.69 5.06 17.78
C LEU A 307 -2.32 4.20 18.99
N GLY A 308 -2.49 4.72 20.21
CA GLY A 308 -2.05 4.07 21.43
C GLY A 308 -0.53 4.18 21.70
N PHE A 309 0.21 4.83 20.80
CA PHE A 309 1.63 5.16 20.94
C PHE A 309 1.89 6.56 20.33
N SER A 310 3.02 7.18 20.68
CA SER A 310 3.43 8.47 20.12
C SER A 310 4.24 8.27 18.84
N THR A 311 3.99 9.10 17.83
CA THR A 311 4.84 9.17 16.62
C THR A 311 5.77 10.38 16.65
N ASP A 312 5.62 11.23 17.68
CA ASP A 312 6.26 12.52 17.73
C ASP A 312 7.71 12.38 18.14
N ARG A 313 8.57 13.04 17.36
CA ARG A 313 10.01 13.13 17.61
C ARG A 313 10.76 11.80 17.67
N LEU A 314 10.20 10.73 17.09
CA LEU A 314 10.84 9.42 16.99
C LEU A 314 11.60 9.26 15.68
N LEU A 315 12.92 9.07 15.80
CA LEU A 315 13.83 8.66 14.75
C LEU A 315 14.06 7.14 14.81
N LEU A 316 14.06 6.50 13.65
CA LEU A 316 14.26 5.07 13.51
C LEU A 316 15.55 4.84 12.71
N LEU A 317 16.51 4.16 13.33
CA LEU A 317 17.74 3.73 12.66
C LEU A 317 17.70 2.22 12.48
N GLU A 318 17.20 1.78 11.33
CA GLU A 318 17.28 0.37 10.95
C GLU A 318 18.75 0.04 10.69
N THR A 319 19.24 -0.99 11.38
CA THR A 319 20.65 -1.30 11.46
C THR A 319 20.83 -2.79 11.19
N VAL A 320 21.84 -3.10 10.38
CA VAL A 320 22.22 -4.46 10.02
C VAL A 320 23.58 -4.82 10.62
N ALA A 321 23.76 -6.10 10.90
CA ALA A 321 24.98 -6.70 11.39
C ALA A 321 25.32 -7.90 10.48
N GLY A 322 26.27 -7.75 9.56
CA GLY A 322 26.50 -8.74 8.49
C GLY A 322 26.72 -10.18 8.97
N LYS A 323 27.50 -10.39 10.04
CA LYS A 323 27.70 -11.73 10.66
C LYS A 323 26.79 -11.98 11.87
N GLY A 324 25.84 -11.09 12.14
CA GLY A 324 25.16 -10.97 13.42
C GLY A 324 26.06 -10.39 14.51
N GLN A 325 25.43 -9.81 15.53
CA GLN A 325 26.10 -9.34 16.74
C GLN A 325 25.33 -9.80 17.98
N LEU A 326 26.06 -10.09 19.06
CA LEU A 326 25.44 -10.47 20.33
C LEU A 326 24.60 -9.30 20.89
N PRO A 327 23.51 -9.57 21.63
CA PRO A 327 22.63 -8.52 22.17
C PRO A 327 23.38 -7.49 23.02
N VAL A 328 24.45 -7.89 23.71
CA VAL A 328 25.31 -6.97 24.48
C VAL A 328 25.90 -5.84 23.62
N VAL A 329 26.27 -6.11 22.35
CA VAL A 329 26.83 -5.11 21.44
C VAL A 329 25.76 -4.09 21.03
N TRP A 330 24.53 -4.57 20.81
CA TRP A 330 23.36 -3.74 20.54
C TRP A 330 23.02 -2.85 21.74
N ASN A 331 22.98 -3.42 22.94
CA ASN A 331 22.70 -2.69 24.19
C ASN A 331 23.77 -1.63 24.48
N GLN A 332 25.06 -1.96 24.36
CA GLN A 332 26.15 -0.99 24.49
C GLN A 332 26.03 0.15 23.48
N THR A 333 25.59 -0.14 22.24
CA THR A 333 25.37 0.88 21.21
C THR A 333 24.17 1.76 21.55
N ALA A 334 23.08 1.19 22.05
CA ALA A 334 21.93 1.95 22.53
C ALA A 334 22.32 2.89 23.69
N GLU A 335 23.15 2.45 24.63
CA GLU A 335 23.68 3.31 25.70
C GLU A 335 24.50 4.48 25.18
N ALA A 336 25.37 4.25 24.19
CA ALA A 336 26.15 5.33 23.59
C ALA A 336 25.28 6.32 22.80
N LEU A 337 24.24 5.84 22.11
CA LEU A 337 23.24 6.70 21.47
C LEU A 337 22.46 7.51 22.50
N ARG A 338 22.11 6.92 23.65
CA ARG A 338 21.39 7.59 24.74
C ARG A 338 22.22 8.70 25.38
N ALA A 339 23.54 8.59 25.38
CA ALA A 339 24.45 9.63 25.86
C ALA A 339 24.70 10.76 24.83
N ALA A 340 24.18 10.64 23.59
CA ALA A 340 24.39 11.65 22.57
C ALA A 340 23.53 12.91 22.82
N PRO A 341 24.05 14.12 22.54
CA PRO A 341 23.28 15.35 22.71
C PRO A 341 22.00 15.38 21.86
N GLY A 342 20.89 15.82 22.45
CA GLY A 342 19.58 15.92 21.78
C GLY A 342 18.77 14.62 21.71
N VAL A 343 19.23 13.56 22.38
CA VAL A 343 18.53 12.27 22.52
C VAL A 343 17.91 12.18 23.92
N ASP A 344 16.58 12.02 23.98
CA ASP A 344 15.84 11.84 25.24
C ASP A 344 15.89 10.38 25.71
N SER A 345 15.61 9.45 24.80
CA SER A 345 15.58 8.02 25.11
C SER A 345 15.91 7.17 23.88
N VAL A 346 16.43 5.97 24.13
CA VAL A 346 16.76 4.98 23.10
C VAL A 346 16.25 3.62 23.55
N ALA A 347 15.55 2.94 22.66
CA ALA A 347 15.14 1.56 22.78
C ALA A 347 15.52 0.78 21.51
N ILE A 348 15.39 -0.54 21.57
CA ILE A 348 15.68 -1.45 20.46
C ILE A 348 14.41 -2.22 20.15
N SER A 349 14.09 -2.38 18.87
CA SER A 349 13.11 -3.35 18.40
C SER A 349 13.68 -4.20 17.28
N GLY A 350 13.15 -5.42 17.08
CA GLY A 350 13.58 -6.27 15.97
C GLY A 350 13.39 -5.61 14.61
N TRP A 351 12.31 -4.84 14.46
CA TRP A 351 12.01 -4.03 13.28
C TRP A 351 11.11 -2.85 13.66
N PRO A 352 10.90 -1.86 12.78
CA PRO A 352 10.01 -0.74 13.06
C PRO A 352 8.55 -1.17 13.22
N LEU A 353 7.84 -0.60 14.20
CA LEU A 353 6.39 -0.78 14.32
C LEU A 353 5.70 -0.11 13.12
N LEU A 354 4.77 -0.82 12.48
CA LEU A 354 4.17 -0.43 11.18
C LEU A 354 5.18 -0.32 10.03
N GLY A 355 6.36 -0.93 10.18
CA GLY A 355 7.34 -1.13 9.12
C GLY A 355 6.93 -2.24 8.16
N ARG A 356 7.87 -2.58 7.26
CA ARG A 356 7.65 -3.61 6.22
C ARG A 356 7.66 -5.02 6.78
N ILE A 357 8.56 -5.28 7.72
CA ILE A 357 8.67 -6.59 8.37
C ILE A 357 7.52 -6.73 9.34
N ARG A 358 6.78 -7.82 9.19
CA ARG A 358 5.71 -8.20 10.08
C ARG A 358 5.73 -9.70 10.20
N ILE A 359 5.87 -10.20 11.42
CA ILE A 359 5.96 -11.63 11.67
C ILE A 359 4.86 -12.01 12.64
N ASN A 360 4.14 -13.08 12.32
CA ASN A 360 3.20 -13.72 13.21
C ASN A 360 3.79 -15.03 13.75
N SER A 361 3.21 -15.48 14.84
CA SER A 361 3.57 -16.71 15.52
C SER A 361 2.30 -17.44 15.87
N ASP A 362 2.38 -18.75 15.78
CA ASP A 362 1.41 -19.64 16.38
C ASP A 362 1.40 -19.45 17.90
N VAL A 363 0.23 -19.69 18.51
CA VAL A 363 0.02 -19.57 19.95
C VAL A 363 -0.66 -20.82 20.48
N SER A 364 0.01 -21.51 21.41
CA SER A 364 -0.49 -22.68 22.11
C SER A 364 -0.64 -22.38 23.60
N ILE A 365 -1.80 -22.72 24.17
CA ILE A 365 -2.10 -22.54 25.60
C ILE A 365 -2.16 -23.92 26.25
N ASN A 366 -1.51 -24.11 27.40
CA ASN A 366 -1.53 -25.36 28.19
C ASN A 366 -1.19 -26.63 27.39
N GLY A 367 -0.26 -26.54 26.43
CA GLY A 367 0.15 -27.67 25.59
C GLY A 367 -0.88 -28.11 24.53
N ALA A 368 -1.99 -27.36 24.37
CA ALA A 368 -2.94 -27.60 23.30
C ALA A 368 -2.31 -27.32 21.92
N PRO A 369 -2.86 -27.90 20.84
CA PRO A 369 -2.47 -27.54 19.48
C PRO A 369 -2.58 -26.03 19.23
N PRO A 370 -1.81 -25.48 18.28
CA PRO A 370 -1.80 -24.05 18.05
C PRO A 370 -3.19 -23.54 17.66
N SER A 371 -3.57 -22.41 18.25
CA SER A 371 -4.83 -21.73 17.98
C SER A 371 -4.97 -21.41 16.48
N PRO A 372 -6.18 -21.49 15.91
CA PRO A 372 -6.42 -21.09 14.52
C PRO A 372 -6.18 -19.60 14.26
N THR A 373 -6.19 -18.78 15.32
CA THR A 373 -5.87 -17.36 15.24
C THR A 373 -4.41 -17.17 15.63
N PRO A 374 -3.49 -16.81 14.70
CA PRO A 374 -2.12 -16.48 15.05
C PRO A 374 -2.03 -15.11 15.72
N ALA A 375 -0.95 -14.87 16.44
CA ALA A 375 -0.65 -13.57 17.03
C ALA A 375 0.57 -12.95 16.37
N TRP A 376 0.56 -11.64 16.17
CA TRP A 376 1.74 -10.91 15.73
C TRP A 376 2.71 -10.73 16.91
N PHE A 377 4.00 -10.63 16.62
CA PHE A 377 4.97 -10.36 17.67
C PHE A 377 6.05 -9.40 17.29
N LEU A 378 6.72 -8.83 18.30
CA LEU A 378 7.89 -8.00 18.10
C LEU A 378 8.86 -8.19 19.26
N ASN A 379 10.14 -8.39 18.94
CA ASN A 379 11.22 -8.35 19.91
C ASN A 379 11.49 -6.90 20.29
N VAL A 380 11.53 -6.59 21.58
CA VAL A 380 11.76 -5.22 22.08
C VAL A 380 12.68 -5.23 23.29
N SER A 381 13.49 -4.18 23.44
CA SER A 381 14.29 -3.96 24.65
C SER A 381 13.41 -3.52 25.81
N PRO A 382 13.92 -3.56 27.06
CA PRO A 382 13.42 -2.70 28.13
C PRO A 382 13.30 -1.24 27.65
N ASP A 383 12.38 -0.49 28.25
CA ASP A 383 12.09 0.92 27.95
C ASP A 383 11.54 1.21 26.54
N TRP A 384 11.26 0.17 25.73
CA TRP A 384 10.63 0.38 24.43
C TRP A 384 9.20 0.92 24.56
N LEU A 385 8.43 0.42 25.53
CA LEU A 385 7.08 0.91 25.80
C LEU A 385 7.10 2.37 26.25
N SER A 386 8.03 2.77 27.12
CA SER A 386 8.17 4.15 27.58
C SER A 386 8.63 5.09 26.45
N THR A 387 9.60 4.65 25.64
CA THR A 387 10.09 5.40 24.45
C THR A 387 8.98 5.60 23.41
N MET A 388 8.18 4.57 23.15
CA MET A 388 7.01 4.64 22.26
C MET A 388 5.78 5.29 22.93
N LYS A 389 5.83 5.56 24.24
CA LYS A 389 4.72 6.05 25.07
C LYS A 389 3.47 5.17 25.00
N ILE A 390 3.66 3.85 24.98
CA ILE A 390 2.60 2.85 25.04
C ILE A 390 2.23 2.60 26.51
N PRO A 391 0.97 2.83 26.91
CA PRO A 391 0.57 2.64 28.29
C PRO A 391 0.45 1.16 28.67
N LEU A 392 1.02 0.82 29.82
CA LEU A 392 0.79 -0.46 30.48
C LEU A 392 -0.58 -0.44 31.16
N VAL A 393 -1.36 -1.50 30.97
CA VAL A 393 -2.68 -1.71 31.58
C VAL A 393 -2.54 -2.44 32.91
N SER A 394 -1.68 -3.46 32.97
CA SER A 394 -1.39 -4.23 34.18
C SER A 394 -0.04 -4.93 34.09
N GLY A 395 0.50 -5.35 35.24
CA GLY A 395 1.80 -6.02 35.32
C GLY A 395 2.97 -5.04 35.27
N ARG A 396 4.06 -5.42 34.60
CA ARG A 396 5.31 -4.65 34.48
C ARG A 396 5.86 -4.63 33.06
N ASP A 397 6.77 -3.69 32.79
CA ASP A 397 7.63 -3.72 31.61
C ASP A 397 8.74 -4.79 31.78
N PHE A 398 9.53 -5.02 30.74
CA PHE A 398 10.71 -5.88 30.78
C PHE A 398 11.80 -5.30 31.66
N HIS A 399 12.50 -6.17 32.39
CA HIS A 399 13.68 -5.82 33.16
C HIS A 399 14.95 -6.28 32.44
N PRO A 400 16.11 -5.65 32.72
CA PRO A 400 17.40 -6.22 32.35
C PRO A 400 17.52 -7.66 32.87
N GLY A 401 17.75 -8.62 31.98
CA GLY A 401 17.86 -10.05 32.29
C GLY A 401 16.61 -10.89 31.94
N ASP A 402 15.48 -10.27 31.60
CA ASP A 402 14.38 -11.00 30.96
C ASP A 402 14.81 -11.45 29.56
N THR A 403 14.58 -12.72 29.20
CA THR A 403 14.98 -13.31 27.91
C THR A 403 13.79 -13.79 27.09
N SER A 404 14.02 -13.99 25.78
CA SER A 404 13.12 -14.70 24.88
C SER A 404 13.72 -16.06 24.51
N PRO A 405 13.04 -17.20 24.74
CA PRO A 405 11.79 -17.34 25.50
C PRO A 405 11.99 -17.05 26.99
N GLY A 406 10.90 -16.74 27.70
CA GLY A 406 10.94 -16.49 29.14
C GLY A 406 9.85 -15.51 29.60
N ALA A 407 10.04 -14.22 29.31
CA ALA A 407 9.07 -13.18 29.59
C ALA A 407 8.33 -12.74 28.32
N ALA A 408 7.07 -12.31 28.47
CA ALA A 408 6.29 -11.71 27.40
C ALA A 408 5.35 -10.62 27.93
N ILE A 409 5.12 -9.60 27.13
CA ILE A 409 4.09 -8.58 27.36
C ILE A 409 3.03 -8.77 26.28
N VAL A 410 1.75 -8.72 26.62
CA VAL A 410 0.66 -8.99 25.66
C VAL A 410 -0.26 -7.78 25.50
N SER A 411 -0.96 -7.71 24.38
CA SER A 411 -2.01 -6.70 24.14
C SER A 411 -3.35 -7.10 24.79
N GLU A 412 -4.24 -6.14 25.04
CA GLU A 412 -5.61 -6.41 25.51
C GLU A 412 -6.36 -7.39 24.58
N THR A 413 -6.21 -7.25 23.27
CA THR A 413 -6.80 -8.18 22.30
C THR A 413 -6.24 -9.58 22.43
N PHE A 414 -4.93 -9.75 22.67
CA PHE A 414 -4.35 -11.06 22.92
C PHE A 414 -4.99 -11.73 24.15
N VAL A 415 -5.18 -10.97 25.24
CA VAL A 415 -5.86 -11.49 26.44
C VAL A 415 -7.30 -11.89 26.14
N LYS A 416 -8.06 -11.06 25.41
CA LYS A 416 -9.44 -11.37 25.02
C LYS A 416 -9.55 -12.64 24.16
N THR A 417 -8.55 -12.89 23.30
CA THR A 417 -8.55 -14.05 22.40
C THR A 417 -8.15 -15.34 23.10
N TYR A 418 -7.09 -15.34 23.91
CA TYR A 418 -6.52 -16.58 24.46
C TYR A 418 -6.84 -16.83 25.95
N PHE A 419 -7.20 -15.78 26.70
CA PHE A 419 -7.48 -15.83 28.13
C PHE A 419 -8.78 -15.08 28.49
N PRO A 420 -9.92 -15.34 27.81
CA PRO A 420 -11.14 -14.56 28.01
C PRO A 420 -11.62 -14.65 29.47
N GLY A 421 -11.80 -13.48 30.10
CA GLY A 421 -12.29 -13.36 31.49
C GLY A 421 -11.29 -13.79 32.57
N GLN A 422 -10.02 -14.06 32.22
CA GLN A 422 -9.01 -14.53 33.17
C GLN A 422 -7.91 -13.47 33.38
N ASN A 423 -7.30 -13.44 34.58
CA ASN A 423 -6.09 -12.65 34.80
C ASN A 423 -4.92 -13.28 34.01
N PRO A 424 -4.32 -12.55 33.05
CA PRO A 424 -3.25 -13.08 32.21
C PRO A 424 -1.89 -13.06 32.89
N ILE A 425 -1.65 -12.21 33.89
CA ILE A 425 -0.34 -12.06 34.53
C ILE A 425 0.08 -13.37 35.21
N GLY A 426 1.31 -13.80 34.93
CA GLY A 426 1.88 -15.07 35.42
C GLY A 426 1.47 -16.31 34.63
N ARG A 427 0.54 -16.19 33.68
CA ARG A 427 0.18 -17.31 32.78
C ARG A 427 1.21 -17.47 31.68
N THR A 428 1.24 -18.65 31.09
CA THR A 428 2.20 -19.00 30.05
C THR A 428 1.52 -19.34 28.72
N PHE A 429 2.24 -19.10 27.63
CA PHE A 429 1.89 -19.60 26.31
C PHE A 429 3.16 -20.05 25.56
N ALA A 430 3.00 -20.97 24.62
CA ALA A 430 4.07 -21.38 23.72
C ALA A 430 3.86 -20.78 22.33
N ARG A 431 4.96 -20.53 21.61
CA ARG A 431 4.97 -19.95 20.25
C ARG A 431 4.84 -21.02 19.15
N GLY A 432 4.04 -22.04 19.42
CA GLY A 432 3.93 -23.27 18.65
C GLY A 432 3.81 -24.49 19.58
N SER A 433 3.60 -25.66 18.99
CA SER A 433 3.52 -26.91 19.76
C SER A 433 4.88 -27.29 20.32
N ASN A 434 4.91 -27.71 21.60
CA ASN A 434 6.13 -28.14 22.30
C ASN A 434 7.30 -27.13 22.28
N GLN A 435 7.00 -25.85 22.06
CA GLN A 435 8.00 -24.79 22.16
C GLN A 435 8.16 -24.29 23.60
N PRO A 436 9.30 -23.66 23.93
CA PRO A 436 9.51 -23.04 25.23
C PRO A 436 8.39 -22.05 25.61
N LEU A 437 8.07 -22.02 26.90
CA LEU A 437 6.99 -21.20 27.44
C LEU A 437 7.43 -19.74 27.60
N ASN A 438 6.50 -18.83 27.35
CA ASN A 438 6.62 -17.41 27.60
C ASN A 438 5.63 -17.02 28.69
N THR A 439 6.13 -16.44 29.78
CA THR A 439 5.33 -16.00 30.92
C THR A 439 4.89 -14.57 30.72
N ILE A 440 3.60 -14.32 30.84
CA ILE A 440 3.02 -12.99 30.68
C ILE A 440 3.35 -12.16 31.92
N VAL A 441 4.19 -11.13 31.76
CA VAL A 441 4.61 -10.22 32.83
C VAL A 441 3.90 -8.87 32.77
N GLY A 442 3.29 -8.52 31.64
CA GLY A 442 2.60 -7.26 31.45
C GLY A 442 1.50 -7.33 30.39
N VAL A 443 0.55 -6.41 30.49
CA VAL A 443 -0.50 -6.18 29.49
C VAL A 443 -0.44 -4.72 29.04
N THR A 444 -0.46 -4.48 27.73
CA THR A 444 -0.47 -3.15 27.12
C THR A 444 -1.81 -2.86 26.46
N ARG A 445 -2.13 -1.58 26.25
CA ARG A 445 -3.24 -1.24 25.36
C ARG A 445 -2.96 -1.69 23.94
N ASP A 446 -4.03 -1.95 23.21
CA ASP A 446 -3.94 -2.32 21.81
C ASP A 446 -3.32 -1.19 20.96
N VAL A 447 -2.27 -1.52 20.21
CA VAL A 447 -1.68 -0.66 19.18
C VAL A 447 -1.85 -1.28 17.80
N PRO A 448 -2.05 -0.48 16.74
CA PRO A 448 -2.02 -0.98 15.37
C PRO A 448 -0.65 -1.57 15.04
N TYR A 449 -0.64 -2.80 14.54
CA TYR A 449 0.61 -3.50 14.20
C TYR A 449 0.81 -3.63 12.70
N ASP A 450 -0.24 -3.93 11.94
CA ASP A 450 -0.17 -4.19 10.51
C ASP A 450 -1.01 -3.28 9.62
N ASP A 451 -2.19 -2.88 10.10
CA ASP A 451 -3.12 -2.06 9.32
C ASP A 451 -3.89 -1.10 10.24
N LEU A 452 -3.77 0.20 9.96
CA LEU A 452 -4.51 1.25 10.69
C LEU A 452 -6.04 1.16 10.53
N ARG A 453 -6.50 0.45 9.50
CA ARG A 453 -7.93 0.31 9.15
C ARG A 453 -8.65 -0.81 9.91
N GLN A 454 -7.91 -1.80 10.41
CA GLN A 454 -8.50 -2.96 11.05
C GLN A 454 -8.67 -2.75 12.57
N SER A 455 -9.52 -3.56 13.17
CA SER A 455 -9.49 -3.76 14.62
C SER A 455 -8.14 -4.36 15.01
N SER A 456 -7.65 -4.01 16.18
CA SER A 456 -6.38 -4.53 16.69
C SER A 456 -6.40 -6.05 16.69
N ARG A 457 -5.33 -6.67 16.19
CA ARG A 457 -5.12 -8.11 16.19
C ARG A 457 -4.43 -8.53 17.49
N PRO A 458 -4.45 -9.82 17.86
CA PRO A 458 -3.62 -10.30 18.97
C PRO A 458 -2.14 -10.01 18.70
N VAL A 459 -1.51 -9.26 19.62
CA VAL A 459 -0.07 -8.97 19.59
C VAL A 459 0.56 -9.34 20.93
N PHE A 460 1.78 -9.87 20.88
CA PHE A 460 2.64 -10.01 22.04
C PHE A 460 4.06 -9.47 21.75
N TYR A 461 4.74 -9.01 22.79
CA TYR A 461 6.10 -8.55 22.75
C TYR A 461 6.96 -9.52 23.55
N VAL A 462 8.18 -9.74 23.08
CA VAL A 462 9.18 -10.57 23.77
C VAL A 462 10.49 -9.78 23.91
N PRO A 463 11.35 -10.12 24.87
CA PRO A 463 12.64 -9.47 25.00
C PRO A 463 13.48 -9.57 23.71
N PHE A 464 14.24 -8.51 23.45
CA PHE A 464 15.24 -8.47 22.38
C PHE A 464 16.37 -9.48 22.60
N ASP A 465 16.68 -9.78 23.86
CA ASP A 465 17.71 -10.73 24.25
C ASP A 465 17.19 -12.17 24.07
N GLU A 466 17.41 -12.72 22.87
CA GLU A 466 17.05 -14.09 22.51
C GLU A 466 18.12 -15.09 22.96
N VAL A 467 17.70 -16.19 23.58
CA VAL A 467 18.57 -17.27 24.04
C VAL A 467 18.16 -18.61 23.43
N ASN A 468 19.12 -19.50 23.21
CA ASN A 468 18.84 -20.87 22.79
C ASN A 468 18.40 -21.76 23.98
N GLY A 469 18.12 -23.05 23.70
CA GLY A 469 17.70 -24.01 24.73
C GLY A 469 18.68 -24.25 25.88
N ASN A 470 19.94 -23.79 25.75
CA ASN A 470 20.98 -23.84 26.78
C ASN A 470 21.20 -22.47 27.45
N ALA A 471 20.26 -21.54 27.30
CA ALA A 471 20.35 -20.16 27.79
C ALA A 471 21.55 -19.36 27.21
N VAL A 472 22.07 -19.76 26.05
CA VAL A 472 23.16 -19.03 25.38
C VAL A 472 22.57 -17.94 24.49
N PRO A 473 23.01 -16.67 24.61
CA PRO A 473 22.56 -15.58 23.76
C PRO A 473 22.78 -15.84 22.27
N GLN A 474 21.78 -15.52 21.45
CA GLN A 474 21.87 -15.64 20.00
C GLN A 474 22.34 -14.34 19.35
N SER A 475 23.10 -14.47 18.25
CA SER A 475 23.51 -13.31 17.46
C SER A 475 22.33 -12.76 16.66
N VAL A 476 22.13 -11.44 16.72
CA VAL A 476 21.08 -10.71 16.02
C VAL A 476 21.66 -10.06 14.76
N GLY A 477 21.09 -10.38 13.60
CA GLY A 477 21.53 -9.91 12.28
C GLY A 477 21.01 -8.52 11.89
N PHE A 478 19.90 -8.08 12.48
CA PHE A 478 19.32 -6.76 12.22
C PHE A 478 18.43 -6.34 13.39
N ALA A 479 18.34 -5.04 13.63
CA ALA A 479 17.44 -4.45 14.60
C ALA A 479 17.20 -2.97 14.24
N THR A 480 16.28 -2.33 14.96
CA THR A 480 16.00 -0.90 14.84
C THR A 480 16.29 -0.22 16.16
N PHE A 481 17.13 0.80 16.14
CA PHE A 481 17.19 1.73 17.26
C PHE A 481 16.03 2.72 17.13
N VAL A 482 15.18 2.75 18.14
CA VAL A 482 14.05 3.66 18.28
C VAL A 482 14.48 4.79 19.21
N ILE A 483 14.57 6.00 18.69
CA ILE A 483 15.22 7.13 19.36
C ILE A 483 14.20 8.26 19.50
N HIS A 484 13.86 8.62 20.73
CA HIS A 484 13.11 9.84 21.00
C HIS A 484 14.09 11.01 21.07
N THR A 485 13.81 12.05 20.30
CA THR A 485 14.69 13.23 20.16
C THR A 485 14.09 14.43 20.88
N GLU A 486 14.94 15.30 21.43
CA GLU A 486 14.51 16.55 22.04
C GLU A 486 13.95 17.50 20.98
N THR A 487 14.59 17.53 19.80
CA THR A 487 14.25 18.38 18.67
C THR A 487 12.93 18.00 17.99
N GLN A 488 12.25 18.99 17.42
CA GLN A 488 11.06 18.78 16.60
C GLN A 488 11.36 18.11 15.25
N ASN A 489 12.61 18.18 14.78
CA ASN A 489 13.05 17.53 13.55
C ASN A 489 14.05 16.41 13.85
N PRO A 490 13.60 15.15 14.03
CA PRO A 490 14.47 14.04 14.41
C PRO A 490 15.54 13.73 13.34
N LEU A 491 15.24 13.98 12.07
CA LEU A 491 16.17 13.75 10.96
C LEU A 491 17.42 14.64 11.05
N ALA A 492 17.39 15.75 11.79
CA ALA A 492 18.56 16.57 12.02
C ALA A 492 19.69 15.81 12.76
N LEU A 493 19.34 14.82 13.57
CA LEU A 493 20.30 13.97 14.31
C LEU A 493 20.70 12.71 13.53
N ALA A 494 20.09 12.42 12.38
CA ALA A 494 20.32 11.19 11.64
C ALA A 494 21.80 10.96 11.28
N ASN A 495 22.47 11.98 10.74
CA ASN A 495 23.84 11.85 10.27
C ASN A 495 24.84 11.68 11.42
N SER A 496 24.67 12.44 12.51
CA SER A 496 25.54 12.34 13.69
C SER A 496 25.40 10.99 14.37
N LEU A 497 24.17 10.50 14.58
CA LEU A 497 23.91 9.20 15.20
C LEU A 497 24.38 8.04 14.30
N ARG A 498 24.20 8.14 12.97
CA ARG A 498 24.75 7.17 12.01
C ARG A 498 26.27 7.10 12.09
N GLN A 499 26.94 8.25 12.18
CA GLN A 499 28.40 8.31 12.34
C GLN A 499 28.85 7.71 13.68
N LEU A 500 28.12 7.98 14.76
CA LEU A 500 28.41 7.41 16.08
C LEU A 500 28.38 5.88 16.05
N ILE A 501 27.37 5.27 15.41
CA ILE A 501 27.31 3.80 15.21
C ILE A 501 28.52 3.32 14.40
N ALA A 502 28.84 3.99 13.29
CA ALA A 502 29.97 3.61 12.43
C ALA A 502 31.34 3.68 13.14
N GLN A 503 31.56 4.68 14.00
CA GLN A 503 32.81 4.90 14.72
C GLN A 503 33.10 3.85 15.80
N ARG A 504 32.08 3.09 16.26
CA ARG A 504 32.33 2.03 17.24
C ARG A 504 33.01 0.79 16.65
N HIS A 505 33.09 0.69 15.32
CA HIS A 505 33.72 -0.43 14.61
C HIS A 505 33.24 -1.83 15.07
N ASN A 506 32.01 -1.92 15.57
CA ASN A 506 31.41 -3.15 16.13
C ASN A 506 30.62 -3.96 15.08
N GLY A 507 30.79 -3.66 13.80
CA GLY A 507 30.12 -4.34 12.69
C GLY A 507 28.66 -3.95 12.45
N LEU A 508 28.08 -3.06 13.26
CA LEU A 508 26.76 -2.49 13.03
C LEU A 508 26.80 -1.40 11.96
N ARG A 509 25.83 -1.40 11.05
CA ARG A 509 25.70 -0.40 9.99
C ARG A 509 24.24 0.00 9.81
N VAL A 510 23.97 1.30 9.82
CA VAL A 510 22.62 1.81 9.56
C VAL A 510 22.29 1.57 8.08
N SER A 511 21.28 0.76 7.82
CA SER A 511 20.79 0.46 6.47
C SER A 511 19.71 1.43 6.02
N ASN A 512 18.88 1.93 6.95
CA ASN A 512 17.81 2.85 6.64
C ASN A 512 17.57 3.84 7.79
N VAL A 513 17.10 5.04 7.47
CA VAL A 513 16.76 6.08 8.44
C VAL A 513 15.42 6.68 8.09
N THR A 514 14.46 6.53 8.99
CA THR A 514 13.10 7.06 8.80
C THR A 514 12.59 7.65 10.12
N THR A 515 11.42 8.28 10.07
CA THR A 515 10.71 8.68 11.30
C THR A 515 9.47 7.82 11.50
N GLN A 516 9.06 7.60 12.75
CA GLN A 516 7.83 6.85 13.04
C GLN A 516 6.59 7.53 12.42
N ARG A 517 6.60 8.87 12.34
CA ARG A 517 5.55 9.67 11.69
C ARG A 517 5.48 9.40 10.19
N GLU A 518 6.61 9.20 9.53
CA GLU A 518 6.68 8.85 8.12
C GLU A 518 6.12 7.45 7.85
N LEU A 519 6.50 6.45 8.66
CA LEU A 519 5.92 5.10 8.55
C LEU A 519 4.40 5.10 8.71
N VAL A 520 3.86 5.85 9.69
CA VAL A 520 2.41 6.00 9.87
C VAL A 520 1.76 6.71 8.68
N ARG A 521 2.41 7.73 8.12
CA ARG A 521 1.92 8.43 6.93
C ARG A 521 1.86 7.50 5.73
N ASP A 522 2.84 6.61 5.59
CA ASP A 522 2.91 5.64 4.50
C ASP A 522 1.76 4.63 4.53
N GLN A 523 1.26 4.28 5.72
CA GLN A 523 0.07 3.44 5.87
C GLN A 523 -1.23 4.06 5.31
N THR A 524 -1.25 5.37 5.04
CA THR A 524 -2.44 6.12 4.59
C THR A 524 -2.29 6.77 3.22
N ILE A 525 -1.27 6.38 2.44
CA ILE A 525 -0.99 6.93 1.11
C ILE A 525 -2.24 6.90 0.22
N ARG A 526 -2.97 5.78 0.21
CA ARG A 526 -4.16 5.57 -0.62
C ARG A 526 -5.30 6.51 -0.27
N GLU A 527 -5.64 6.63 1.00
CA GLU A 527 -6.74 7.46 1.49
C GLU A 527 -6.43 8.94 1.28
N ARG A 528 -5.16 9.33 1.50
CA ARG A 528 -4.68 10.69 1.22
C ARG A 528 -4.80 11.04 -0.26
N LEU A 529 -4.44 10.11 -1.15
CA LEU A 529 -4.57 10.30 -2.60
C LEU A 529 -6.03 10.52 -2.99
N ILE A 530 -6.95 9.67 -2.51
CA ILE A 530 -8.38 9.80 -2.81
C ILE A 530 -8.93 11.12 -2.24
N ALA A 531 -8.58 11.47 -1.00
CA ALA A 531 -9.04 12.72 -0.38
C ALA A 531 -8.51 13.96 -1.14
N MET A 532 -7.24 13.94 -1.57
CA MET A 532 -6.64 15.03 -2.34
C MET A 532 -7.31 15.18 -3.72
N LEU A 533 -7.53 14.07 -4.43
CA LEU A 533 -8.20 14.11 -5.74
C LEU A 533 -9.67 14.49 -5.61
N ALA A 534 -10.39 13.95 -4.62
CA ALA A 534 -11.78 14.33 -4.35
C ALA A 534 -11.89 15.82 -4.02
N ALA A 535 -10.98 16.36 -3.21
CA ALA A 535 -10.93 17.79 -2.89
C ALA A 535 -10.55 18.67 -4.09
N PHE A 536 -9.77 18.16 -5.05
CA PHE A 536 -9.44 18.90 -6.27
C PHE A 536 -10.60 18.96 -7.27
N PHE A 537 -11.41 17.90 -7.35
CA PHE A 537 -12.53 17.80 -8.28
C PHE A 537 -13.86 18.36 -7.74
N ALA A 538 -13.95 18.52 -6.41
CA ALA A 538 -15.00 19.25 -5.72
C ALA A 538 -14.82 20.77 -5.91
#